data_AF-A0A4R3TYJ7-F1
#
_entry.id   AF-A0A4R3TYJ7-F1
#
_cell.length_a   1.000
_cell.length_b   1.000
_cell.length_c   1.000
_cell.angle_alpha   90.00
_cell.angle_beta   90.00
_cell.angle_gamma   90.00
#
_symmetry.space_group_name_H-M   'P 1'
#
loop_
_entity.id
_entity.type
_entity.pdbx_description
1 polymer ?
#
loop_
_entity_poly.entity_id
_entity_poly.type
_entity_poly.pdbx_seq_one_letter_code
_entity_poly.pdbx_strand_id
1 'polypeptide(L)' 'MEFAIGLAMLVIAVALIYVGLPDRQGGSPRFLRFEAASVLYPPLILVFIAIGTAQVVFSLD' A
#
# COMPACT_ATOMS: atom_id res chain seq x y z
N MET A 1 1.53 16.60 -13.34
CA MET A 1 0.54 15.49 -13.32
C MET A 1 1.16 14.24 -12.70
N GLU A 2 2.38 13.89 -13.10
CA GLU A 2 3.13 12.74 -12.58
C GLU A 2 3.38 12.80 -11.07
N PHE A 3 3.78 13.97 -10.53
CA PHE A 3 3.93 14.16 -9.08
C PHE A 3 2.65 13.84 -8.30
N ALA A 4 1.48 14.29 -8.80
CA ALA A 4 0.20 14.05 -8.14
C ALA A 4 -0.21 12.56 -8.18
N ILE A 5 0.13 11.85 -9.26
CA ILE A 5 -0.11 10.41 -9.39
C ILE A 5 0.79 9.64 -8.42
N GLY A 6 2.09 9.98 -8.35
CA GLY A 6 3.02 9.38 -7.41
C GLY A 6 2.59 9.58 -5.96
N LEU A 7 2.17 10.80 -5.62
CA LEU A 7 1.68 11.13 -4.28
C LEU A 7 0.37 10.38 -3.96
N ALA A 8 -0.56 10.27 -4.91
CA ALA A 8 -1.77 9.47 -4.75
C ALA A 8 -1.47 7.98 -4.52
N MET A 9 -0.50 7.40 -5.23
CA MET A 9 -0.07 6.01 -5.03
C MET A 9 0.50 5.79 -3.63
N LEU A 10 1.29 6.74 -3.11
CA LEU A 10 1.82 6.67 -1.75
C LEU A 10 0.72 6.79 -0.70
N VAL A 11 -0.26 7.66 -0.91
CA VAL A 11 -1.43 7.78 -0.01
C VAL A 11 -2.23 6.47 0.02
N ILE A 12 -2.43 5.84 -1.14
CA ILE A 12 -3.10 4.54 -1.22
C ILE A 12 -2.30 3.47 -0.48
N ALA A 13 -0.97 3.43 -0.64
CA ALA A 13 -0.12 2.49 0.09
C ALA A 13 -0.26 2.65 1.61
N VAL A 14 -0.23 3.88 2.11
CA VAL A 14 -0.41 4.18 3.54
C VAL A 14 -1.79 3.73 4.02
N ALA A 15 -2.84 4.01 3.25
CA ALA A 15 -4.19 3.58 3.58
C ALA A 15 -4.30 2.05 3.64
N LEU A 16 -3.69 1.33 2.71
CA LEU A 16 -3.65 -0.13 2.71
C LEU A 16 -2.88 -0.68 3.93
N ILE A 17 -1.74 -0.09 4.29
CA ILE A 17 -1.01 -0.49 5.50
C ILE A 17 -1.88 -0.30 6.74
N TYR A 18 -2.57 0.84 6.84
CA TYR A 18 -3.43 1.15 7.98
C TYR A 18 -4.62 0.18 8.08
N VAL A 19 -5.25 -0.16 6.96
CA VAL A 19 -6.38 -1.10 6.90
C VAL A 19 -5.93 -2.55 7.12
N GLY A 20 -4.68 -2.88 6.76
CA GLY A 20 -4.04 -4.18 7.00
C GLY A 20 -3.57 -4.42 8.44
N LEU A 21 -3.55 -3.38 9.28
CA LEU A 21 -3.09 -3.49 10.66
C LEU A 21 -4.06 -4.38 11.47
N PRO A 22 -3.55 -5.32 12.29
CA PRO A 22 -4.40 -6.11 13.17
C PRO A 22 -5.12 -5.21 14.18
N ASP A 23 -6.35 -5.60 14.53
CA ASP A 23 -7.11 -4.93 15.58
C ASP A 23 -6.38 -5.07 16.94
N ARG A 24 -6.69 -4.22 17.93
CA ARG A 24 -6.09 -4.26 19.28
C ARG A 24 -6.26 -5.61 19.99
N GLN A 25 -7.19 -6.44 19.51
CA GLN A 25 -7.42 -7.80 19.97
C GLN A 25 -6.59 -8.86 19.23
N GLY A 26 -5.66 -8.47 18.34
CA GLY A 26 -4.83 -9.37 17.54
C GLY A 26 -5.56 -10.03 16.38
N GLY A 27 -6.81 -9.65 16.11
CA GLY A 27 -7.60 -10.20 15.00
C GLY A 27 -7.07 -9.71 13.65
N SER A 28 -6.81 -10.65 12.73
CA SER A 28 -6.48 -10.28 11.35
C SER A 28 -7.70 -9.65 10.64
N PRO A 29 -7.50 -8.63 9.80
CA PRO A 29 -8.59 -8.00 9.06
C PRO A 29 -9.37 -9.01 8.22
N ARG A 30 -10.70 -8.83 8.10
CA ARG A 30 -11.60 -9.81 7.43
C ARG A 30 -11.18 -10.15 5.99
N PHE A 31 -10.53 -9.23 5.28
CA PHE A 31 -10.04 -9.43 3.91
C PHE A 31 -8.72 -10.23 3.84
N LEU A 32 -7.91 -10.26 4.91
CA LEU A 32 -6.68 -11.06 5.03
C LEU A 32 -6.93 -12.49 5.50
N ARG A 33 -8.18 -12.83 5.83
CA ARG A 33 -8.57 -14.19 6.24
C ARG A 33 -8.50 -15.22 5.11
N PHE A 34 -8.51 -14.77 3.86
CA PHE A 34 -8.30 -15.63 2.71
C PHE A 34 -6.80 -15.88 2.55
N GLU A 35 -6.37 -17.15 2.51
CA GLU A 35 -4.95 -17.52 2.39
C GLU A 35 -4.27 -16.78 1.21
N ALA A 36 -4.93 -16.69 0.06
CA ALA A 36 -4.42 -15.95 -1.10
C ALA A 36 -4.24 -14.45 -0.85
N ALA A 37 -5.12 -13.82 -0.08
CA ALA A 37 -5.03 -12.40 0.23
C ALA A 37 -3.85 -12.10 1.17
N SER A 38 -3.57 -13.00 2.13
CA SER A 38 -2.41 -12.83 3.02
C SER A 38 -1.07 -12.86 2.30
N VAL A 39 -0.99 -13.57 1.17
CA VAL A 39 0.21 -13.66 0.33
C VAL A 39 0.29 -12.50 -0.66
N LEU A 40 -0.83 -12.09 -1.26
CA LEU A 40 -0.87 -11.06 -2.31
C LEU A 40 -0.84 -9.63 -1.76
N TYR A 41 -1.39 -9.41 -0.58
CA TYR A 41 -1.54 -8.06 -0.02
C TYR A 41 -0.19 -7.36 0.27
N PRO A 42 0.80 -8.01 0.90
CA PRO A 42 2.11 -7.38 1.12
C PRO A 42 2.83 -6.95 -0.17
N PRO A 43 2.99 -7.80 -1.21
CA PRO A 43 3.65 -7.38 -2.45
C PRO A 43 2.84 -6.32 -3.20
N LEU A 44 1.51 -6.31 -3.10
CA LEU A 44 0.69 -5.27 -3.71
C LEU A 44 1.00 -3.88 -3.12
N ILE A 45 1.10 -3.79 -1.79
CA ILE A 45 1.51 -2.55 -1.11
C ILE A 45 2.91 -2.12 -1.56
N LEU A 46 3.85 -3.07 -1.65
CA LEU A 46 5.22 -2.78 -2.10
C LEU A 46 5.25 -2.21 -3.52
N VAL A 47 4.39 -2.68 -4.42
CA VAL A 47 4.26 -2.12 -5.78
C VAL A 47 3.80 -0.66 -5.74
N PHE A 48 2.78 -0.33 -4.94
CA PHE A 48 2.32 1.06 -4.78
C PHE A 48 3.42 1.96 -4.20
N ILE A 49 4.18 1.46 -3.21
CA ILE A 49 5.30 2.21 -2.64
C ILE A 49 6.40 2.42 -3.69
N ALA A 50 6.82 1.37 -4.38
CA ALA A 50 7.92 1.42 -5.34
C ALA A 50 7.61 2.37 -6.50
N ILE A 51 6.45 2.21 -7.13
CA ILE A 51 6.04 3.04 -8.27
C ILE A 51 5.77 4.48 -7.80
N GLY A 52 5.04 4.66 -6.70
CA GLY A 52 4.74 5.99 -6.16
C GLY A 52 6.01 6.77 -5.79
N THR A 53 6.96 6.11 -5.11
CA THR A 53 8.24 6.72 -4.74
C THR A 53 9.05 7.07 -5.99
N ALA A 54 9.19 6.14 -6.93
CA ALA A 54 9.91 6.39 -8.17
C ALA A 54 9.33 7.60 -8.92
N GLN A 55 8.00 7.66 -9.04
CA GLN A 55 7.33 8.74 -9.77
C GLN A 55 7.46 10.10 -9.07
N VAL A 56 7.41 10.14 -7.73
CA VAL A 56 7.69 11.36 -6.97
C VAL A 56 9.13 11.82 -7.18
N VAL A 57 10.10 10.91 -7.04
CA VAL A 57 11.53 11.23 -7.18
C VAL A 57 11.84 11.74 -8.60
N PHE A 58 11.41 11.03 -9.64
CA PHE A 58 11.66 11.45 -11.03
C PHE A 58 10.92 12.73 -11.43
N SER A 59 9.81 13.06 -10.77
CA SER A 59 9.11 14.32 -11.04
C SER A 59 9.72 15.54 -10.35
N LEU A 60 10.68 15.33 -9.45
CA LEU A 60 11.41 16.38 -8.73
C LEU A 60 12.80 16.66 -9.32
N ASP A 61 13.27 15.79 -10.23
CA ASP A 61 14.53 15.88 -10.97
C ASP A 61 14.30 16.57 -12.33
#